data_AF-A0AAU2Q684-F1
#
_entry.id   AF-A0AAU2Q684-F1
#
_cell.length_a   1.000
_cell.length_b   1.000
_cell.length_c   1.000
_cell.angle_alpha   90.00
_cell.angle_beta   90.00
_cell.angle_gamma   90.00
#
_symmetry.space_group_name_H-M   'P 1'
#
loop_
_entity.id
_entity.type
_entity.pdbx_description
1 polymer ?
#
loop_
_entity_poly.entity_id
_entity_poly.type
_entity_poly.pdbx_seq_one_letter_code
_entity_poly.pdbx_strand_id
1 'polypeptide(L)'
;MIYLIGGPPRVGKSTLAWMLLERAGLPGCPTDALVSMLQRAAPEHGVRHGTHADKAELAQPFLVEFVRAAAEALDATDPEDGYVVEGDIVTPAAATEAGGLGIPLASVFLGNTQLTPEQLRGTPDWLEGADDATYREIAAWVRDRSAALREACTASGHVYVELGAGHAQGMERAYASLLKRT
;
A
#
# COMPACT_ATOMS: atom_id res chain seq x y z
N MET A 1 16.06 6.34 2.05
CA MET A 1 14.99 6.36 1.02
C MET A 1 13.68 5.81 1.58
N ILE A 2 12.54 6.45 1.29
CA ILE A 2 11.23 5.92 1.69
C ILE A 2 10.61 5.10 0.56
N TYR A 3 10.06 3.93 0.88
CA TYR A 3 9.36 3.06 -0.06
C TYR A 3 7.88 2.97 0.31
N LEU A 4 7.02 3.48 -0.55
CA LEU A 4 5.57 3.44 -0.36
C LEU A 4 4.92 2.32 -1.18
N ILE A 5 4.12 1.49 -0.53
CA ILE A 5 3.40 0.38 -1.18
C ILE A 5 1.90 0.55 -0.94
N GLY A 6 1.17 0.88 -2.00
CA GLY A 6 -0.28 1.06 -1.98
C GLY A 6 -1.05 0.00 -2.75
N GLY A 7 -2.38 -0.03 -2.55
CA GLY A 7 -3.25 -0.99 -3.23
C GLY A 7 -4.45 -1.44 -2.40
N PRO A 8 -5.53 -1.95 -3.04
CA PRO A 8 -6.66 -2.51 -2.31
C PRO A 8 -6.25 -3.76 -1.49
N PRO A 9 -7.13 -4.28 -0.63
CA PRO A 9 -6.88 -5.53 0.08
C PRO A 9 -6.54 -6.70 -0.87
N ARG A 10 -5.76 -7.67 -0.38
CA ARG A 10 -5.50 -8.95 -1.05
C ARG A 10 -4.75 -8.90 -2.39
N VAL A 11 -4.07 -7.78 -2.67
CA VAL A 11 -3.17 -7.63 -3.85
C VAL A 11 -1.69 -7.77 -3.52
N GLY A 12 -1.33 -8.40 -2.39
CA GLY A 12 0.07 -8.72 -2.09
C GLY A 12 0.94 -7.58 -1.56
N LYS A 13 0.36 -6.47 -1.06
CA LYS A 13 1.13 -5.34 -0.46
C LYS A 13 2.10 -5.80 0.62
N SER A 14 1.58 -6.50 1.63
CA SER A 14 2.41 -7.00 2.73
C SER A 14 3.43 -8.02 2.22
N THR A 15 3.11 -8.84 1.22
CA THR A 15 4.09 -9.73 0.58
C THR A 15 5.25 -8.94 -0.04
N LEU A 16 4.98 -7.81 -0.69
CA LEU A 16 6.01 -6.96 -1.28
C LEU A 16 6.84 -6.26 -0.19
N ALA A 17 6.19 -5.81 0.88
CA ALA A 17 6.88 -5.25 2.02
C ALA A 17 7.82 -6.27 2.65
N TRP A 18 7.36 -7.51 2.87
CA TRP A 18 8.20 -8.62 3.34
C TRP A 18 9.39 -8.88 2.44
N MET A 19 9.22 -8.82 1.11
CA MET A 19 10.36 -8.95 0.18
C MET A 19 11.42 -7.86 0.42
N LEU A 20 11.02 -6.60 0.69
CA LEU A 20 11.98 -5.54 1.01
C LEU A 20 12.63 -5.72 2.38
N LEU A 21 11.85 -6.11 3.39
CA LEU A 21 12.35 -6.38 4.74
C LEU A 21 13.38 -7.51 4.73
N GLU A 22 13.07 -8.63 4.08
CA GLU A 22 13.93 -9.81 4.11
C GLU A 22 15.10 -9.73 3.13
N ARG A 23 14.87 -9.25 1.90
CA ARG A 23 15.89 -9.29 0.84
C ARG A 23 16.78 -8.05 0.81
N ALA A 24 16.26 -6.89 1.23
CA ALA A 24 17.00 -5.64 1.27
C ALA A 24 17.35 -5.20 2.70
N GLY A 25 16.90 -5.94 3.73
CA GLY A 25 17.23 -5.64 5.13
C GLY A 25 16.58 -4.35 5.65
N LEU A 26 15.52 -3.86 5.01
CA LEU A 26 14.91 -2.58 5.32
C LEU A 26 13.90 -2.72 6.47
N PRO A 27 13.83 -1.77 7.43
CA PRO A 27 12.70 -1.68 8.35
C PRO A 27 11.42 -1.25 7.64
N GLY A 28 10.27 -1.48 8.28
CA GLY A 28 9.00 -0.96 7.77
C GLY A 28 7.84 -0.99 8.74
N CYS A 29 6.76 -0.32 8.36
CA CYS A 29 5.53 -0.20 9.14
C CYS A 29 4.29 -0.41 8.25
N PRO A 30 3.37 -1.32 8.62
CA PRO A 30 2.06 -1.37 8.00
C PRO A 30 1.20 -0.21 8.50
N THR A 31 0.48 0.45 7.59
CA THR A 31 -0.37 1.59 7.97
C THR A 31 -1.53 1.20 8.87
N ASP A 32 -1.87 -0.09 8.95
CA ASP A 32 -2.84 -0.59 9.93
C ASP A 32 -2.42 -0.29 11.37
N ALA A 33 -1.12 -0.24 11.66
CA ALA A 33 -0.60 0.20 12.96
C ALA A 33 -0.82 1.71 13.18
N LEU A 34 -0.63 2.52 12.14
CA LEU A 34 -0.91 3.96 12.17
C LEU A 34 -2.40 4.23 12.37
N VAL A 35 -3.27 3.58 11.60
CA VAL A 35 -4.73 3.66 11.72
C VAL A 35 -5.19 3.19 13.11
N SER A 36 -4.63 2.08 13.60
CA SER A 36 -4.86 1.57 14.96
C SER A 36 -4.55 2.60 16.03
N MET A 37 -3.42 3.29 15.89
CA MET A 37 -2.95 4.29 16.83
C MET A 37 -3.86 5.51 16.78
N LEU A 38 -4.15 6.04 15.60
CA LEU A 38 -5.02 7.22 15.43
C LEU A 38 -6.43 6.97 15.97
N GLN A 39 -7.02 5.80 15.69
CA GLN A 39 -8.34 5.44 16.21
C GLN A 39 -8.41 5.45 17.74
N ARG A 40 -7.30 5.16 18.43
CA ARG A 40 -7.25 5.09 19.91
C ARG A 40 -6.79 6.39 20.55
N ALA A 41 -5.79 7.05 19.99
CA ALA A 41 -5.12 8.20 20.58
C ALA A 41 -5.70 9.54 20.11
N ALA A 42 -6.36 9.55 18.95
CA ALA A 42 -6.83 10.75 18.25
C ALA A 42 -8.18 10.49 17.52
N PRO A 43 -9.19 9.90 18.19
CA PRO A 43 -10.45 9.48 17.57
C PRO A 43 -11.25 10.63 16.93
N GLU A 44 -11.04 11.88 17.37
CA GLU A 44 -11.67 13.09 16.84
C GLU A 44 -11.39 13.33 15.35
N HIS A 45 -10.34 12.71 14.80
CA HIS A 45 -10.01 12.79 13.38
C HIS A 45 -10.76 11.75 12.52
N GLY A 46 -11.52 10.84 13.12
CA GLY A 46 -12.38 9.91 12.39
C GLY A 46 -11.66 8.78 11.64
N VAL A 47 -10.33 8.71 11.70
CA VAL A 47 -9.54 7.62 11.10
C VAL A 47 -9.81 6.32 11.87
N ARG A 48 -10.30 5.30 11.18
CA ARG A 48 -10.80 4.05 11.78
C ARG A 48 -10.46 2.82 10.94
N HIS A 49 -10.31 1.69 11.63
CA HIS A 49 -10.10 0.37 11.03
C HIS A 49 -11.25 -0.09 10.15
N GLY A 50 -10.95 -1.01 9.25
CA GLY A 50 -11.91 -1.60 8.33
C GLY A 50 -11.98 -0.87 6.98
N THR A 51 -13.00 -1.20 6.21
CA THR A 51 -13.19 -0.73 4.83
C THR A 51 -14.13 0.46 4.81
N HIS A 52 -13.59 1.67 4.96
CA HIS A 52 -14.34 2.91 4.85
C HIS A 52 -13.84 3.74 3.66
N ALA A 53 -14.77 4.30 2.89
CA ALA A 53 -14.46 5.04 1.67
C ALA A 53 -13.64 6.31 1.93
N ASP A 54 -13.85 6.95 3.08
CA ASP A 54 -13.21 8.18 3.54
C ASP A 54 -11.88 7.93 4.30
N LYS A 55 -11.56 6.67 4.65
CA LYS A 55 -10.42 6.33 5.52
C LYS A 55 -9.10 6.89 4.99
N ALA A 56 -8.81 6.70 3.71
CA ALA A 56 -7.55 7.13 3.13
C ALA A 56 -7.42 8.66 3.07
N GLU A 57 -8.51 9.36 2.77
CA GLU A 57 -8.56 10.82 2.75
C GLU A 57 -8.34 11.40 4.15
N LEU A 58 -9.04 10.86 5.15
CA LEU A 58 -8.89 11.29 6.56
C LEU A 58 -7.50 10.97 7.11
N ALA A 59 -6.89 9.85 6.69
CA ALA A 59 -5.57 9.43 7.17
C ALA A 59 -4.40 10.10 6.43
N GLN A 60 -4.64 10.71 5.27
CA GLN A 60 -3.58 11.25 4.40
C GLN A 60 -2.67 12.27 5.10
N PRO A 61 -3.16 13.28 5.84
CA PRO A 61 -2.29 14.23 6.53
C PRO A 61 -1.35 13.54 7.53
N PHE A 62 -1.84 12.51 8.23
CA PHE A 62 -1.03 11.74 9.19
C PHE A 62 -0.01 10.84 8.49
N LEU A 63 -0.38 10.24 7.36
CA LEU A 63 0.53 9.43 6.57
C LEU A 63 1.69 10.30 6.02
N VAL A 64 1.40 11.49 5.51
CA VAL A 64 2.42 12.41 4.98
C VAL A 64 3.37 12.86 6.07
N GLU A 65 2.87 13.22 7.25
CA GLU A 65 3.72 13.56 8.40
C GLU A 65 4.52 12.36 8.92
N PHE A 66 3.94 11.16 8.94
CA PHE A 66 4.67 9.94 9.28
C PHE A 66 5.81 9.68 8.29
N VAL A 67 5.57 9.86 6.99
CA VAL A 67 6.60 9.72 5.95
C VAL A 67 7.71 10.75 6.13
N ARG A 68 7.38 12.01 6.45
CA ARG A 68 8.39 13.04 6.77
C ARG A 68 9.23 12.63 7.97
N ALA A 69 8.60 12.27 9.09
CA ALA A 69 9.31 11.88 10.31
C ALA A 69 10.17 10.63 10.10
N ALA A 70 9.68 9.65 9.33
CA ALA A 70 10.46 8.47 8.97
C ALA A 70 11.68 8.85 8.14
N ALA A 71 11.55 9.77 7.17
CA ALA A 71 12.67 10.23 6.34
C ALA A 71 13.72 11.02 7.14
N GLU A 72 13.30 11.84 8.10
CA GLU A 72 14.18 12.59 9.00
C GLU A 72 15.00 11.69 9.93
N ALA A 73 14.50 10.49 10.24
CA ALA A 73 15.18 9.51 11.08
C ALA A 73 16.24 8.70 10.33
N LEU A 74 16.30 8.78 9.00
CA LEU A 74 17.27 8.05 8.19
C LEU A 74 18.64 8.75 8.17
N ASP A 75 19.70 7.95 8.09
CA ASP A 75 21.05 8.42 7.83
C ASP A 75 21.19 8.84 6.35
N ALA A 76 21.17 10.16 6.11
CA ALA A 76 21.32 10.71 4.78
C ALA A 76 22.69 10.41 4.13
N THR A 77 23.67 9.92 4.89
CA THR A 77 24.98 9.51 4.38
C THR A 77 25.06 8.05 3.97
N ASP A 78 24.09 7.23 4.39
CA ASP A 78 23.97 5.83 4.00
C ASP A 78 22.94 5.68 2.86
N PRO A 79 23.38 5.42 1.62
CA PRO A 79 22.47 5.27 0.48
C PRO A 79 21.64 3.98 0.54
N GLU A 80 21.96 3.04 1.43
CA GLU A 80 21.19 1.82 1.68
C GLU A 80 20.15 2.01 2.77
N ASP A 81 20.23 3.07 3.58
CA ASP A 81 19.26 3.33 4.63
C ASP A 81 17.90 3.73 4.04
N GLY A 82 16.84 3.15 4.59
CA GLY A 82 15.51 3.30 4.06
C GLY A 82 14.42 2.72 4.93
N TYR A 83 13.18 3.02 4.57
CA TYR A 83 12.01 2.64 5.36
C TYR A 83 10.82 2.31 4.47
N VAL A 84 10.16 1.20 4.76
CA VAL A 84 8.99 0.73 4.02
C VAL A 84 7.70 1.14 4.72
N VAL A 85 6.76 1.71 3.99
CA VAL A 85 5.41 2.00 4.47
C VAL A 85 4.40 1.36 3.52
N GLU A 86 3.58 0.47 4.04
CA GLU A 86 2.63 -0.29 3.22
C GLU A 86 1.22 -0.24 3.78
N GLY A 87 0.22 -0.12 2.90
CA GLY A 87 -1.17 -0.35 3.28
C GLY A 87 -2.19 0.35 2.40
N ASP A 88 -3.46 0.27 2.77
CA ASP A 88 -4.56 0.73 1.91
C ASP A 88 -4.84 2.24 1.99
N ILE A 89 -4.30 2.93 3.01
CA ILE A 89 -4.29 4.41 3.06
C ILE A 89 -3.12 5.01 2.27
N VAL A 90 -2.18 4.20 1.78
CA VAL A 90 -1.13 4.65 0.86
C VAL A 90 -1.75 4.80 -0.53
N THR A 91 -2.07 6.04 -0.89
CA THR A 91 -2.70 6.38 -2.17
C THR A 91 -1.73 7.11 -3.11
N PRO A 92 -2.00 7.13 -4.43
CA PRO A 92 -1.26 7.96 -5.38
C PRO A 92 -1.20 9.43 -4.98
N ALA A 93 -2.30 9.97 -4.45
CA ALA A 93 -2.36 11.35 -3.96
C ALA A 93 -1.42 11.58 -2.77
N ALA A 94 -1.44 10.70 -1.78
CA ALA A 94 -0.54 10.78 -0.63
C ALA A 94 0.94 10.64 -1.04
N ALA A 95 1.26 9.76 -1.99
CA ALA A 95 2.62 9.60 -2.51
C ALA A 95 3.09 10.84 -3.29
N THR A 96 2.21 11.47 -4.08
CA THR A 96 2.51 12.74 -4.75
C THR A 96 2.77 13.86 -3.75
N GLU A 97 1.92 13.98 -2.72
CA GLU A 97 2.10 15.00 -1.68
C GLU A 97 3.41 14.79 -0.90
N ALA A 98 3.69 13.54 -0.49
CA ALA A 98 4.95 13.19 0.17
C ALA A 98 6.17 13.43 -0.73
N GLY A 99 6.08 13.15 -2.04
CA GLY A 99 7.14 13.46 -3.00
C GLY A 99 7.42 14.97 -3.12
N GLY A 100 6.41 15.81 -2.91
CA GLY A 100 6.53 17.27 -2.86
C GLY A 100 7.38 17.78 -1.68
N LEU A 101 7.68 16.94 -0.69
CA LEU A 101 8.55 17.30 0.44
C LEU A 101 10.04 17.35 0.06
N GLY A 102 10.42 16.91 -1.15
CA GLY A 102 11.82 16.88 -1.59
C GLY A 102 12.66 15.77 -0.94
N ILE A 103 12.02 14.76 -0.35
CA ILE A 103 12.67 13.59 0.25
C ILE A 103 12.85 12.47 -0.78
N PRO A 104 13.93 11.66 -0.71
CA PRO A 104 14.09 10.49 -1.58
C PRO A 104 12.98 9.45 -1.32
N LEU A 105 12.11 9.27 -2.31
CA LEU A 105 10.91 8.43 -2.20
C LEU A 105 10.68 7.64 -3.49
N ALA A 106 10.38 6.35 -3.37
CA ALA A 106 9.78 5.55 -4.44
C ALA A 106 8.44 5.00 -3.99
N SER A 107 7.51 4.89 -4.93
CA SER A 107 6.18 4.32 -4.66
C SER A 107 5.78 3.34 -5.74
N VAL A 108 5.12 2.26 -5.32
CA VAL A 108 4.46 1.32 -6.23
C VAL A 108 3.07 0.99 -5.71
N PHE A 109 2.16 0.81 -6.66
CA PHE A 109 0.76 0.50 -6.39
C PHE A 109 0.42 -0.83 -7.02
N LEU A 110 -0.09 -1.74 -6.20
CA LEU A 110 -0.45 -3.08 -6.62
C LEU A 110 -1.95 -3.16 -6.86
N GLY A 111 -2.36 -3.88 -7.91
CA GLY A 111 -3.77 -4.15 -8.18
C GLY A 111 -3.98 -5.53 -8.79
N ASN A 112 -5.22 -6.00 -8.71
CA ASN A 112 -5.64 -7.23 -9.34
C ASN A 112 -7.04 -7.06 -9.97
N THR A 113 -7.06 -6.68 -11.25
CA THR A 113 -8.33 -6.51 -12.00
C THR A 113 -8.97 -7.84 -12.40
N GLN A 114 -8.31 -8.96 -12.13
CA GLN A 114 -8.77 -10.31 -12.45
C GLN A 114 -9.01 -11.17 -11.19
N LEU A 115 -9.08 -10.54 -10.01
CA LEU A 115 -9.24 -11.26 -8.75
C LEU A 115 -10.52 -12.10 -8.75
N THR A 116 -10.39 -13.38 -8.40
CA THR A 116 -11.53 -14.30 -8.27
C THR A 116 -11.88 -14.60 -6.80
N PRO A 117 -13.13 -15.00 -6.51
CA PRO A 117 -13.53 -15.49 -5.20
C PRO A 117 -12.65 -16.63 -4.67
N GLU A 118 -12.19 -17.53 -5.54
CA GLU A 118 -11.35 -18.68 -5.19
C GLU A 118 -9.98 -18.23 -4.69
N GLN A 119 -9.41 -17.20 -5.30
CA GLN A 119 -8.16 -16.59 -4.85
C GLN A 119 -8.32 -15.93 -3.48
N LEU A 120 -9.46 -15.29 -3.21
CA LEU A 120 -9.78 -14.74 -1.88
C LEU A 120 -9.88 -15.83 -0.81
N ARG A 121 -10.57 -16.95 -1.10
CA ARG A 121 -10.70 -18.09 -0.16
C ARG A 121 -9.37 -18.75 0.19
N GLY A 122 -8.39 -18.69 -0.71
CA GLY A 122 -7.09 -19.31 -0.53
C GLY A 122 -6.19 -18.65 0.53
N THR A 123 -6.63 -17.56 1.17
CA THR A 123 -5.84 -16.83 2.17
C THR A 123 -6.63 -16.67 3.47
N PRO A 124 -6.03 -16.89 4.65
CA PRO A 124 -6.70 -16.62 5.94
C PRO A 124 -7.20 -15.17 6.01
N ASP A 125 -8.46 -14.96 6.36
CA ASP A 125 -9.14 -13.67 6.18
C ASP A 125 -10.27 -13.40 7.18
N TRP A 126 -10.63 -12.12 7.34
CA TRP A 126 -11.85 -11.66 8.01
C TRP A 126 -13.14 -12.10 7.30
N LEU A 127 -12.99 -12.76 6.14
CA LEU A 127 -14.06 -13.37 5.36
C LEU A 127 -14.27 -14.86 5.66
N GLU A 128 -13.49 -15.46 6.57
CA GLU A 128 -13.69 -16.85 6.97
C GLU A 128 -15.13 -17.09 7.45
N GLY A 129 -15.81 -18.05 6.82
CA GLY A 129 -17.22 -18.38 7.11
C GLY A 129 -18.24 -17.49 6.39
N ALA A 130 -17.82 -16.52 5.58
CA ALA A 130 -18.71 -15.75 4.72
C ALA A 130 -19.30 -16.61 3.59
N ASP A 131 -20.44 -16.20 3.06
CA ASP A 131 -21.10 -16.89 1.97
C ASP A 131 -20.50 -16.55 0.58
N ASP A 132 -20.87 -17.33 -0.43
CA ASP A 132 -20.40 -17.15 -1.81
C ASP A 132 -20.83 -15.80 -2.42
N ALA A 133 -21.90 -15.19 -1.92
CA ALA A 133 -22.33 -13.87 -2.36
C ALA A 133 -21.33 -12.80 -1.88
N THR A 134 -20.96 -12.86 -0.61
CA THR A 134 -19.99 -11.97 0.02
C THR A 134 -18.62 -12.06 -0.67
N TYR A 135 -18.12 -13.27 -0.93
CA TYR A 135 -16.84 -13.42 -1.65
C TYR A 135 -16.88 -12.82 -3.06
N ARG A 136 -18.01 -12.96 -3.77
CA ARG A 136 -18.19 -12.35 -5.10
C ARG A 136 -18.25 -10.83 -5.03
N GLU A 137 -18.92 -10.28 -4.03
CA GLU A 137 -18.98 -8.84 -3.78
C GLU A 137 -17.60 -8.26 -3.50
N ILE A 138 -16.83 -8.88 -2.59
CA ILE A 138 -15.48 -8.40 -2.28
C ILE A 138 -14.55 -8.55 -3.50
N ALA A 139 -14.62 -9.64 -4.26
CA ALA A 139 -13.84 -9.79 -5.47
C ALA A 139 -14.19 -8.70 -6.52
N ALA A 140 -15.47 -8.38 -6.70
CA ALA A 140 -15.88 -7.29 -7.57
C ALA A 140 -15.34 -5.94 -7.06
N TRP A 141 -15.52 -5.66 -5.78
CA TRP A 141 -15.03 -4.43 -5.15
C TRP A 141 -13.52 -4.25 -5.29
N VAL A 142 -12.71 -5.29 -5.06
CA VAL A 142 -11.24 -5.20 -5.25
C VAL A 142 -10.87 -4.96 -6.70
N ARG A 143 -11.58 -5.57 -7.66
CA ARG A 143 -11.33 -5.34 -9.10
C ARG A 143 -11.63 -3.90 -9.49
N ASP A 144 -12.76 -3.35 -9.04
CA ASP A 144 -13.15 -1.96 -9.30
C ASP A 144 -12.14 -0.99 -8.70
N ARG A 145 -11.70 -1.25 -7.46
CA ARG A 145 -10.67 -0.44 -6.79
C ARG A 145 -9.31 -0.54 -7.49
N SER A 146 -8.94 -1.72 -7.98
CA SER A 146 -7.71 -1.91 -8.76
C SER A 146 -7.75 -1.14 -10.07
N ALA A 147 -8.89 -1.12 -10.76
CA ALA A 147 -9.07 -0.37 -12.00
C ALA A 147 -8.98 1.14 -11.76
N ALA A 148 -9.68 1.67 -10.75
CA ALA A 148 -9.60 3.08 -10.37
C ALA A 148 -8.18 3.48 -9.93
N LEU A 149 -7.50 2.61 -9.18
CA LEU A 149 -6.11 2.84 -8.76
C LEU A 149 -5.16 2.92 -9.97
N ARG A 150 -5.32 2.05 -10.96
CA ARG A 150 -4.53 2.08 -12.20
C ARG A 150 -4.68 3.42 -12.92
N GLU A 151 -5.90 3.94 -13.02
CA GLU A 151 -6.18 5.24 -13.63
C GLU A 151 -5.53 6.37 -12.83
N ALA A 152 -5.67 6.37 -11.50
CA ALA A 152 -5.06 7.36 -10.62
C ALA A 152 -3.52 7.37 -10.73
N CYS A 153 -2.88 6.19 -10.71
CA CYS A 153 -1.43 6.06 -10.89
C CYS A 153 -0.99 6.58 -12.27
N THR A 154 -1.75 6.27 -13.32
CA THR A 154 -1.45 6.75 -14.67
C THR A 154 -1.51 8.29 -14.73
N ALA A 155 -2.54 8.88 -14.11
CA ALA A 155 -2.72 10.33 -14.08
C ALA A 155 -1.62 11.06 -13.29
N SER A 156 -1.10 10.44 -12.23
CA SER A 156 -0.08 11.02 -11.35
C SER A 156 1.35 10.61 -11.69
N GLY A 157 1.56 9.75 -12.69
CA GLY A 157 2.88 9.23 -13.07
C GLY A 157 3.47 8.19 -12.11
N HIS A 158 2.65 7.58 -11.25
CA HIS A 158 3.11 6.54 -10.31
C HIS A 158 3.11 5.16 -10.94
N VAL A 159 3.97 4.26 -10.45
CA VAL A 159 4.06 2.89 -10.94
C VAL A 159 2.86 2.07 -10.45
N TYR A 160 2.08 1.53 -11.38
CA TYR A 160 1.06 0.51 -11.10
C TYR A 160 1.50 -0.85 -11.62
N VAL A 161 1.31 -1.91 -10.83
CA VAL A 161 1.59 -3.29 -11.23
C VAL A 161 0.34 -4.15 -11.11
N GLU A 162 -0.10 -4.67 -12.26
CA GLU A 162 -1.17 -5.67 -12.35
C GLU A 162 -0.64 -7.07 -11.99
N LEU A 163 -1.31 -7.72 -11.04
CA LEU A 163 -0.95 -9.06 -10.56
C LEU A 163 -1.83 -10.18 -11.12
N GLY A 164 -3.00 -9.85 -11.68
CA GLY A 164 -3.94 -10.84 -12.23
C GLY A 164 -3.38 -11.66 -13.38
N ALA A 165 -2.44 -11.11 -14.15
CA ALA A 165 -1.80 -11.79 -15.29
C ALA A 165 -0.64 -12.73 -14.89
N GLY A 166 -0.24 -12.75 -13.61
CA GLY A 166 0.88 -13.55 -13.13
C GLY A 166 1.47 -12.99 -11.84
N HIS A 167 1.01 -13.52 -10.70
CA HIS A 167 1.35 -13.00 -9.38
C HIS A 167 2.86 -12.94 -9.13
N ALA A 168 3.58 -14.05 -9.23
CA ALA A 168 5.01 -14.11 -8.91
C ALA A 168 5.84 -13.13 -9.77
N GLN A 169 5.61 -13.10 -11.08
CA GLN A 169 6.32 -12.19 -11.97
C GLN A 169 5.96 -10.73 -11.71
N GLY A 170 4.69 -10.45 -11.39
CA GLY A 170 4.23 -9.12 -10.99
C GLY A 170 4.92 -8.63 -9.71
N MET A 171 5.03 -9.48 -8.70
CA MET A 171 5.71 -9.16 -7.45
C MET A 171 7.20 -8.80 -7.67
N GLU A 172 7.91 -9.59 -8.48
CA GLU A 172 9.31 -9.29 -8.81
C GLU A 172 9.45 -7.99 -9.61
N ARG A 173 8.52 -7.69 -10.53
CA ARG A 173 8.49 -6.38 -11.22
C ARG A 173 8.26 -5.22 -10.25
N ALA A 174 7.34 -5.37 -9.31
CA ALA A 174 7.05 -4.34 -8.31
C ALA A 174 8.26 -4.11 -7.40
N TYR A 175 8.88 -5.18 -6.91
CA TYR A 175 10.12 -5.12 -6.13
C TYR A 175 11.24 -4.41 -6.89
N ALA A 176 11.51 -4.81 -8.13
CA ALA A 176 12.52 -4.18 -8.97
C ALA A 176 12.20 -2.71 -9.27
N SER A 177 10.92 -2.33 -9.37
CA SER A 177 10.54 -0.93 -9.61
C SER A 177 10.88 0.00 -8.44
N LEU A 178 10.77 -0.49 -7.20
CA LEU A 178 11.09 0.27 -6.00
C LEU A 178 12.60 0.50 -5.84
N LEU A 179 13.42 -0.48 -6.23
CA LEU A 179 14.88 -0.41 -6.06
C LEU A 179 15.63 0.26 -7.23
N LYS A 180 14.93 0.66 -8.29
CA LYS A 180 15.54 1.47 -9.35
C LYS A 180 15.83 2.86 -8.81
N ARG A 181 17.09 3.12 -8.48
CA ARG A 181 17.58 4.46 -8.14
C ARG A 181 17.37 5.37 -9.37
N THR A 182 16.56 6.41 -9.21
CA THR A 182 16.43 7.52 -10.17
C THR A 182 17.33 8.66 -9.75
#